data_AF-A0A2G4SZG8-F1
#
_entry.id   AF-A0A2G4SZG8-F1
#
_cell.length_a   1.000
_cell.length_b   1.000
_cell.length_c   1.000
_cell.angle_alpha   90.00
_cell.angle_beta   90.00
_cell.angle_gamma   90.00
#
_symmetry.space_group_name_H-M   'P 1'
#
loop_
_entity.id
_entity.type
_entity.pdbx_description
1 polymer ?
#
loop_
_entity_poly.entity_id
_entity_poly.type
_entity_poly.pdbx_seq_one_letter_code
_entity_poly.pdbx_strand_id
1 'polypeptide(L)'
;MAPKEIRQGSRITKTITIHPHPDPLLCPVAAYLVYVSRIASVTCYAAHSAFPSISIHCLFRSLADHSQPIGPERISKHIRRIMTHVGKPGNAPVPKVRALGATLAAQAGIAVDDIVVHGN
;
A
#
# COMPACT_ATOMS: atom_id res chain seq x y z
N MET A 1 1.19 -12.20 -2.21
CA MET A 1 0.34 -12.18 -1.00
C MET A 1 -1.00 -12.80 -1.35
N ALA A 2 -1.15 -14.10 -1.14
CA ALA A 2 -2.45 -14.73 -0.93
C ALA A 2 -2.98 -14.16 0.38
N PRO A 3 -4.30 -14.19 0.63
CA PRO A 3 -4.80 -13.79 1.93
C PRO A 3 -4.05 -14.52 3.04
N LYS A 4 -3.18 -13.79 3.76
CA LYS A 4 -2.36 -14.31 4.86
C LYS A 4 -3.26 -14.67 6.04
N GLU A 5 -4.42 -14.04 6.12
CA GLU A 5 -5.41 -14.26 7.17
C GLU A 5 -6.32 -15.43 6.80
N ILE A 6 -6.32 -16.42 7.69
CA ILE A 6 -7.19 -17.59 7.65
C ILE A 6 -8.04 -17.53 8.91
N ARG A 7 -9.38 -17.50 8.79
CA ARG A 7 -10.26 -17.83 9.93
C ARG A 7 -10.93 -19.15 9.64
N GLN A 8 -10.88 -20.06 10.62
CA GLN A 8 -11.53 -21.37 10.55
C GLN A 8 -11.15 -22.19 9.29
N GLY A 9 -9.90 -22.09 8.83
CA GLY A 9 -9.41 -22.83 7.65
C GLY A 9 -9.72 -22.18 6.30
N SER A 10 -10.49 -21.10 6.24
CA SER A 10 -10.78 -20.36 5.00
C SER A 10 -9.97 -19.07 4.87
N ARG A 11 -9.52 -18.78 3.65
CA ARG A 11 -8.82 -17.54 3.31
C ARG A 11 -9.80 -16.37 3.29
N ILE A 12 -9.47 -15.27 3.95
CA ILE A 12 -10.35 -14.10 4.03
C ILE A 12 -9.93 -13.01 3.06
N THR A 13 -10.84 -12.61 2.19
CA THR A 13 -10.70 -11.35 1.44
C THR A 13 -11.23 -10.21 2.29
N LYS A 14 -10.36 -9.28 2.69
CA LYS A 14 -10.78 -8.02 3.31
C LYS A 14 -11.01 -6.99 2.20
N THR A 15 -12.22 -6.44 2.15
CA THR A 15 -12.55 -5.32 1.26
C THR A 15 -12.23 -4.02 1.97
N ILE A 16 -11.53 -3.11 1.29
CA ILE A 16 -11.25 -1.76 1.79
C ILE A 16 -11.80 -0.72 0.83
N THR A 17 -12.37 0.36 1.38
CA THR A 17 -12.88 1.49 0.60
C THR A 17 -11.95 2.68 0.80
N ILE A 18 -11.48 3.27 -0.30
CA ILE A 18 -10.67 4.50 -0.28
C ILE A 18 -11.57 5.67 -0.64
N HIS A 19 -11.76 6.58 0.31
CA HIS A 19 -12.60 7.77 0.13
C HIS A 19 -11.79 8.95 -0.45
N PRO A 20 -12.43 9.85 -1.22
CA PRO A 20 -11.78 11.07 -1.67
C PRO A 20 -11.49 12.00 -0.49
N HIS A 21 -10.45 12.84 -0.64
CA HIS A 21 -10.12 13.88 0.33
C HIS A 21 -10.50 15.26 -0.25
N PRO A 22 -11.00 16.21 0.58
CA PRO A 22 -11.37 17.55 0.10
C PRO A 22 -10.18 18.34 -0.48
N ASP A 23 -9.01 18.23 0.14
CA ASP A 23 -7.76 18.78 -0.42
C ASP A 23 -7.28 17.91 -1.60
N PRO A 24 -7.20 18.45 -2.84
CA PRO A 24 -6.76 17.71 -4.00
C PRO A 24 -5.33 17.16 -3.89
N LEU A 25 -4.44 17.85 -3.17
CA LEU A 25 -3.04 17.41 -2.97
C LEU A 25 -2.95 16.17 -2.08
N LEU A 26 -3.94 15.97 -1.21
CA LEU A 26 -4.01 14.86 -0.28
C LEU A 26 -5.03 13.78 -0.73
N CYS A 27 -5.69 13.97 -1.87
CA CYS A 27 -6.76 13.08 -2.33
C CYS A 27 -6.22 11.78 -2.95
N PRO A 28 -6.37 10.63 -2.28
CA PRO A 28 -5.86 9.36 -2.80
C PRO A 28 -6.62 8.91 -4.05
N VAL A 29 -7.92 9.21 -4.15
CA VAL A 29 -8.74 8.89 -5.32
C VAL A 29 -8.26 9.66 -6.55
N ALA A 30 -8.08 10.99 -6.42
CA ALA A 30 -7.57 11.80 -7.52
C ALA A 30 -6.16 11.36 -7.94
N ALA A 31 -5.27 11.12 -6.97
CA ALA A 31 -3.93 10.61 -7.24
C ALA A 31 -3.97 9.26 -7.97
N TYR A 32 -4.84 8.34 -7.56
CA TYR A 32 -5.02 7.04 -8.22
C TYR A 32 -5.53 7.17 -9.65
N LEU A 33 -6.52 8.03 -9.92
CA LEU A 33 -7.05 8.24 -11.27
C LEU A 33 -5.98 8.79 -12.23
N VAL A 34 -5.17 9.75 -11.78
CA VAL A 34 -4.04 10.28 -12.55
C VAL A 34 -2.95 9.22 -12.73
N TYR A 35 -2.69 8.41 -11.70
CA TYR A 35 -1.75 7.29 -11.78
C TYR A 35 -2.19 6.26 -12.82
N VAL A 36 -3.48 5.90 -12.86
CA VAL A 36 -4.03 4.95 -13.83
C VAL A 36 -3.90 5.45 -15.26
N SER A 37 -4.23 6.72 -15.52
CA SER A 37 -4.13 7.27 -16.87
C SER A 37 -2.70 7.39 -17.39
N ARG A 38 -1.72 7.63 -16.51
CA ARG A 38 -0.33 7.86 -16.91
C ARG A 38 0.55 6.62 -16.86
N ILE A 39 0.38 5.77 -15.84
CA ILE A 39 1.30 4.67 -15.53
C ILE A 39 0.59 3.32 -15.67
N ALA A 40 -0.60 3.17 -15.09
CA ALA A 40 -1.30 1.88 -15.09
C ALA A 40 -2.26 1.70 -16.28
N SER A 41 -1.93 2.31 -17.44
CA SER A 41 -2.74 2.24 -18.66
C SER A 41 -2.63 0.89 -19.39
N VAL A 42 -1.55 0.14 -19.17
CA VAL A 42 -1.36 -1.23 -19.70
C VAL A 42 -1.75 -2.27 -18.65
N THR A 43 -1.91 -3.54 -19.03
CA THR A 43 -2.08 -4.61 -18.04
C THR A 43 -0.73 -4.97 -17.40
N CYS A 44 -0.74 -5.24 -16.09
CA CYS A 44 0.43 -5.73 -15.37
C CYS A 44 -0.02 -6.79 -14.37
N TYR A 45 0.35 -8.03 -14.65
CA TYR A 45 0.00 -9.19 -13.83
C TYR A 45 1.27 -9.94 -13.44
N ALA A 46 1.29 -10.42 -12.20
CA ALA A 46 2.31 -11.35 -11.72
C ALA A 46 1.63 -12.58 -11.13
N ALA A 47 2.17 -13.76 -11.43
CA ALA A 47 1.74 -14.98 -10.77
C ALA A 47 2.11 -14.93 -9.28
N HIS A 48 1.25 -15.48 -8.42
CA HIS A 48 1.57 -15.58 -7.01
C HIS A 48 2.69 -16.61 -6.78
N SER A 49 3.76 -16.20 -6.08
CA SER A 49 4.95 -17.04 -5.86
C SER A 49 4.65 -18.43 -5.27
N ALA A 50 3.75 -18.51 -4.29
CA ALA A 50 3.34 -19.79 -3.68
C ALA A 50 2.12 -20.46 -4.35
N PHE A 51 1.41 -19.76 -5.24
CA PHE A 51 0.14 -20.25 -5.84
C PHE A 51 0.04 -19.78 -7.29
N PRO A 52 0.79 -20.40 -8.23
CA PRO A 52 0.93 -19.89 -9.59
C PRO A 52 -0.39 -19.72 -10.37
N SER A 53 -1.45 -20.42 -9.97
CA SER A 53 -2.80 -20.27 -10.53
C SER A 53 -3.48 -18.94 -10.18
N ILE A 54 -2.96 -18.20 -9.19
CA ILE A 54 -3.48 -16.88 -8.80
C ILE A 54 -2.68 -15.81 -9.53
N SER A 55 -3.38 -15.04 -10.36
CA SER A 55 -2.86 -13.84 -10.99
C SER A 55 -3.12 -12.61 -10.13
N ILE A 56 -2.08 -11.82 -9.86
CA ILE A 56 -2.15 -10.59 -9.05
C ILE A 56 -2.03 -9.41 -10.01
N HIS A 57 -3.03 -8.52 -10.00
CA HIS A 57 -2.91 -7.24 -10.69
C HIS A 57 -1.95 -6.32 -9.91
N CYS A 58 -0.81 -6.01 -10.51
CA CYS A 58 0.24 -5.26 -9.84
C CYS A 58 -0.05 -3.75 -9.88
N LEU A 59 -0.35 -3.20 -8.70
CA LEU A 59 -0.69 -1.78 -8.56
C LEU A 59 0.51 -0.87 -8.80
N PHE A 60 1.67 -1.16 -8.21
CA PHE A 60 2.86 -0.33 -8.35
C PHE A 60 3.78 -0.86 -9.44
N ARG A 61 4.15 0.02 -10.38
CA ARG A 61 4.84 -0.35 -11.61
C ARG A 61 6.11 0.46 -11.83
N SER A 62 7.01 -0.08 -12.65
CA SER A 62 8.27 0.59 -12.98
C SER A 62 7.99 1.81 -13.84
N LEU A 63 8.71 2.91 -13.58
CA LEU A 63 8.65 4.12 -14.42
C LEU A 63 9.42 3.96 -15.74
N ALA A 64 10.35 3.00 -15.80
CA ALA A 64 11.08 2.69 -17.03
C ALA A 64 10.28 1.75 -17.95
N ASP A 65 9.44 0.90 -17.37
CA ASP A 65 8.59 -0.06 -18.08
C ASP A 65 7.29 -0.29 -17.31
N HIS A 66 6.20 0.28 -17.82
CA HIS A 66 4.89 0.24 -17.20
C HIS A 66 4.24 -1.16 -17.22
N SER A 67 4.81 -2.13 -17.93
CA SER A 67 4.35 -3.53 -17.91
C SER A 67 4.94 -4.34 -16.75
N GLN A 68 5.96 -3.80 -16.06
CA GLN A 68 6.69 -4.49 -15.02
C GLN A 68 6.33 -3.98 -13.62
N PRO A 69 6.10 -4.88 -12.64
CA PRO A 69 5.89 -4.48 -11.25
C PRO A 69 7.19 -3.98 -10.61
N ILE A 70 7.09 -3.15 -9.56
CA ILE A 70 8.23 -2.86 -8.70
C ILE A 70 8.22 -3.74 -7.44
N GLY A 71 9.42 -4.19 -7.06
CA GLY A 71 9.62 -4.98 -5.85
C GLY A 71 9.50 -4.17 -4.55
N PRO A 72 9.26 -4.85 -3.42
CA PRO A 72 9.09 -4.22 -2.10
C PRO A 72 10.33 -3.45 -1.63
N GLU A 73 11.54 -3.82 -2.06
CA GLU A 73 12.79 -3.13 -1.75
C GLU A 73 12.80 -1.72 -2.36
N ARG A 74 12.38 -1.61 -3.63
CA ARG A 74 12.31 -0.33 -4.35
C ARG A 74 11.26 0.58 -3.74
N ILE A 75 10.08 0.05 -3.42
CA ILE A 75 9.02 0.77 -2.70
C ILE A 75 9.56 1.28 -1.35
N SER A 76 10.26 0.42 -0.59
CA SER A 76 10.84 0.79 0.70
C SER A 76 11.88 1.91 0.58
N LYS A 77 12.71 1.89 -0.48
CA LYS A 77 13.67 2.97 -0.76
C LYS A 77 12.97 4.29 -1.10
N HIS A 78 11.89 4.25 -1.87
CA HIS A 78 11.09 5.45 -2.19
C HIS A 78 10.44 6.05 -0.95
N ILE A 79 9.78 5.22 -0.12
CA ILE A 79 9.19 5.66 1.14
C ILE A 79 10.26 6.31 2.03
N ARG A 80 11.41 5.65 2.23
CA ARG A 80 12.49 6.21 3.06
C ARG A 80 12.94 7.58 2.54
N ARG A 81 13.08 7.74 1.22
CA ARG A 81 13.50 9.01 0.60
C ARG A 81 12.44 10.10 0.76
N ILE A 82 11.16 9.80 0.55
CA ILE A 82 10.07 10.77 0.74
C ILE A 82 10.04 11.24 2.21
N MET A 83 10.17 10.31 3.14
CA MET A 83 10.11 10.61 4.57
C MET A 83 11.27 11.47 5.09
N THR A 84 12.40 11.57 4.38
CA THR A 84 13.45 12.55 4.75
C THR A 84 13.04 14.00 4.47
N HIS A 85 12.00 14.21 3.66
CA HIS A 85 11.49 15.54 3.30
C HIS A 85 10.22 15.92 4.06
N VAL A 86 9.59 14.98 4.75
CA VAL A 86 8.44 15.28 5.63
C VAL A 86 8.96 16.05 6.85
N GLY A 87 8.36 17.20 7.12
CA GLY A 87 8.71 18.02 8.27
C GLY A 87 8.70 17.22 9.57
N LYS A 88 9.80 17.27 10.31
CA LYS A 88 9.95 16.61 11.62
C LYS A 88 10.58 17.58 12.61
N PRO A 89 10.28 17.46 13.92
CA PRO A 89 11.05 18.14 14.96
C PRO A 89 12.54 17.79 14.81
N GLY A 90 13.45 18.75 15.03
CA GLY A 90 14.86 18.65 14.65
C GLY A 90 15.51 17.27 14.90
N ASN A 91 15.48 16.82 16.16
CA ASN A 91 16.10 15.55 16.58
C ASN A 91 15.16 14.33 16.54
N ALA A 92 13.92 14.47 16.06
CA ALA A 92 13.02 13.34 15.98
C ALA A 92 13.50 12.32 14.93
N PRO A 93 13.36 11.01 15.17
CA PRO A 93 13.63 9.99 14.16
C PRO A 93 12.65 10.12 13.00
N VAL A 94 13.06 9.64 11.81
CA VAL A 94 12.16 9.57 10.66
C VAL A 94 10.98 8.63 10.99
N PRO A 95 9.72 9.07 10.86
CA PRO A 95 8.58 8.24 11.23
C PRO A 95 8.53 6.92 10.45
N LYS A 96 8.26 5.82 11.16
CA LYS A 96 8.02 4.52 10.53
C LYS A 96 6.62 4.50 9.94
N VAL A 97 6.51 4.78 8.64
CA VAL A 97 5.23 4.84 7.91
C VAL A 97 4.35 3.60 8.13
N ARG A 98 4.97 2.41 8.18
CA ARG A 98 4.25 1.14 8.39
C ARG A 98 3.52 1.05 9.73
N ALA A 99 4.06 1.66 10.79
CA ALA A 99 3.46 1.64 12.12
C ALA A 99 2.44 2.78 12.30
N LEU A 100 2.68 3.91 11.64
CA LEU A 100 1.96 5.15 11.89
C LEU A 100 0.45 5.03 11.68
N GLY A 101 0.01 4.43 10.56
CA GLY A 101 -1.41 4.26 10.27
C GLY A 101 -2.12 3.35 11.28
N ALA A 102 -1.54 2.19 11.59
CA ALA A 102 -2.11 1.24 12.53
C ALA A 102 -2.17 1.80 13.96
N THR A 103 -1.11 2.51 14.39
CA THR A 103 -1.08 3.17 15.70
C THR A 103 -2.15 4.24 15.81
N LEU A 104 -2.32 5.11 14.80
CA LEU A 104 -3.36 6.13 14.82
C LEU A 104 -4.77 5.53 14.84
N ALA A 105 -5.00 4.45 14.08
CA ALA A 105 -6.29 3.75 14.10
C ALA A 105 -6.57 3.14 15.48
N ALA A 106 -5.58 2.49 16.11
CA ALA A 106 -5.73 1.94 17.46
C ALA A 106 -5.99 3.04 18.50
N GLN A 107 -5.30 4.17 18.41
CA GLN A 107 -5.51 5.33 19.28
C GLN A 107 -6.91 5.95 19.11
N ALA A 108 -7.48 5.86 17.91
CA ALA A 108 -8.85 6.28 17.62
C ALA A 108 -9.91 5.25 18.10
N GLY A 109 -9.50 4.14 18.74
CA GLY A 109 -10.41 3.12 19.27
C GLY A 109 -10.91 2.13 18.22
N ILE A 110 -10.30 2.07 17.03
CA ILE A 110 -10.66 1.07 16.01
C ILE A 110 -10.28 -0.32 16.52
N ALA A 111 -11.20 -1.28 16.39
CA ALA A 111 -10.96 -2.66 16.81
C ALA A 111 -9.78 -3.26 16.06
N VAL A 112 -8.92 -4.00 16.76
CA VAL A 112 -7.67 -4.55 16.20
C VAL A 112 -7.93 -5.43 14.97
N ASP A 113 -9.05 -6.16 14.96
CA ASP A 113 -9.45 -7.00 13.83
C ASP A 113 -9.75 -6.21 12.55
N ASP A 114 -10.15 -4.95 12.69
CA ASP A 114 -10.48 -4.03 11.60
C ASP A 114 -9.26 -3.19 11.16
N ILE A 115 -8.17 -3.21 11.93
CA ILE A 115 -6.93 -2.56 11.56
C ILE A 115 -6.13 -3.46 10.62
N VAL A 116 -5.89 -2.99 9.41
CA VAL A 116 -5.00 -3.67 8.46
C VAL A 116 -3.55 -3.50 8.91
N VAL A 117 -3.04 -4.49 9.64
CA VAL A 117 -1.62 -4.59 10.00
C VAL A 117 -0.91 -5.56 9.07
N HIS A 118 0.29 -5.19 8.60
CA HIS A 118 1.22 -6.21 8.08
C HIS A 118 1.80 -6.93 9.29
N GLY A 119 1.32 -8.15 9.58
CA GLY A 119 1.96 -9.02 10.57
C GLY A 119 3.40 -9.29 10.14
N ASN A 120 4.32 -9.27 11.11
CA ASN A 120 5.74 -9.56 10.93
C ASN A 120 5.99 -10.80 10.03
#